data_AF-F2L3W5-F1
#
_entry.id   AF-F2L3W5-F1
#
_cell.length_a   1.000
_cell.length_b   1.000
_cell.length_c   1.000
_cell.angle_alpha   90.00
_cell.angle_beta   90.00
_cell.angle_gamma   90.00
#
_symmetry.space_group_name_H-M   'P 1'
#
loop_
_entity.id
_entity.type
_entity.pdbx_description
1 polymer ?
#
loop_
_entity_poly.entity_id
_entity_poly.type
_entity_poly.pdbx_seq_one_letter_code
_entity_poly.pdbx_strand_id
1 'polypeptide(L)'
;MFWRLFSPQKQKELPKVGGKPVYIGGMLFLGTAERGEFDVRRHKLVALHIRDSSGLQYKLDTSDVRVKISKESIDLEISAVPKFFEVKIRELNDIVKRLGDERRNIEDSYRKLEEALIRGSISMQIYEDSKKRIAEKEKRLIASCMEAERSFVKINDDLKRLLGDVESKREALEAKRLLDRLDRDEEDMLANLIALRTNIMSIEQMLNTLLLQLRLVC
;
A
#
# COMPACT_ATOMS: atom_id res chain seq x y z
N MET A 1 43.50 46.62 11.86
CA MET A 1 42.95 45.28 12.15
C MET A 1 41.49 45.25 11.72
N PHE A 2 41.18 44.56 10.62
CA PHE A 2 39.80 44.33 10.19
C PHE A 2 39.51 42.83 10.34
N TRP A 3 38.93 42.44 11.47
CA TRP A 3 38.31 41.13 11.63
C TRP A 3 36.80 41.34 11.56
N ARG A 4 36.23 41.18 10.36
CA ARG A 4 34.78 41.07 10.20
C ARG A 4 34.39 39.64 10.57
N LEU A 5 33.60 39.55 11.63
CA LEU A 5 32.91 38.37 12.12
C LEU A 5 32.13 37.69 10.99
N PHE A 6 32.55 36.49 10.61
CA PHE A 6 31.69 35.55 9.90
C PHE A 6 30.62 35.08 10.88
N SER A 7 29.42 35.66 10.79
CA SER A 7 28.24 35.09 11.44
C SER A 7 27.93 33.73 10.78
N PRO A 8 27.90 32.61 11.52
CA PRO A 8 27.58 31.33 10.93
C PRO A 8 26.11 31.37 10.46
N GLN A 9 25.90 31.13 9.18
CA GLN A 9 24.56 30.89 8.64
C GLN A 9 23.94 29.75 9.45
N LYS A 10 22.87 30.03 10.20
CA LYS A 10 22.06 29.01 10.87
C LYS A 10 21.61 28.01 9.79
N GLN A 11 22.23 26.84 9.75
CA GLN A 11 21.72 25.72 8.97
C GLN A 11 20.28 25.48 9.44
N LYS A 12 19.30 25.63 8.55
CA LYS A 12 17.91 25.30 8.85
C LYS A 12 17.87 23.81 9.19
N GLU A 13 17.61 23.49 10.45
CA GLU A 13 17.42 22.10 10.88
C GLU A 13 16.27 21.48 10.09
N LEU A 14 16.49 20.26 9.59
CA LEU A 14 15.46 19.52 8.87
C LEU A 14 14.29 19.18 9.79
N PRO A 15 13.05 19.17 9.28
CA PRO A 15 11.88 18.83 10.07
C PRO A 15 11.99 17.41 10.63
N LYS A 16 11.77 17.24 11.94
CA LYS A 16 11.64 15.91 12.54
C LYS A 16 10.34 15.27 12.08
N VAL A 17 10.44 14.12 11.43
CA VAL A 17 9.30 13.35 10.89
C VAL A 17 9.05 12.03 11.63
N GLY A 18 10.06 11.47 12.30
CA GLY A 18 9.93 10.20 13.00
C GLY A 18 8.91 10.24 14.14
N GLY A 19 8.14 9.16 14.27
CA GLY A 19 7.09 8.97 15.28
C GLY A 19 5.75 9.65 14.96
N LYS A 20 5.61 10.33 13.81
CA LYS A 20 4.39 11.06 13.45
C LYS A 20 3.42 10.19 12.65
N PRO A 21 2.11 10.24 12.95
CA PRO A 21 1.10 9.62 12.09
C PRO A 21 1.08 10.32 10.71
N VAL A 22 0.91 9.51 9.67
CA VAL A 22 0.90 9.94 8.27
C VAL A 22 -0.50 9.80 7.70
N TYR A 23 -0.99 10.87 7.08
CA TYR A 23 -2.28 10.91 6.41
C TYR A 23 -2.14 11.34 4.95
N ILE A 24 -3.12 10.99 4.13
CA ILE A 24 -3.34 11.63 2.82
C ILE A 24 -4.64 12.43 2.88
N GLY A 25 -4.54 13.73 2.58
CA GLY A 25 -5.66 14.68 2.53
C GLY A 25 -6.42 14.85 3.84
N GLY A 26 -5.81 14.45 4.97
CA GLY A 26 -6.46 14.35 6.28
C GLY A 26 -7.50 13.24 6.41
N MET A 27 -7.62 12.34 5.42
CA MET A 27 -8.70 11.33 5.36
C MET A 27 -8.16 9.91 5.53
N LEU A 28 -7.15 9.56 4.74
CA LEU A 28 -6.61 8.21 4.73
C LEU A 28 -5.41 8.11 5.68
N PHE A 29 -5.50 7.28 6.71
CA PHE A 29 -4.38 6.99 7.61
C PHE A 29 -3.46 5.91 7.02
N LEU A 30 -2.16 6.21 6.93
CA LEU A 30 -1.17 5.34 6.30
C LEU A 30 -0.33 4.54 7.31
N GLY A 31 -0.17 5.08 8.52
CA GLY A 31 0.72 4.52 9.53
C GLY A 31 1.55 5.59 10.24
N THR A 32 2.65 5.16 10.85
CA THR A 32 3.59 6.04 11.56
C THR A 32 4.87 6.21 10.74
N ALA A 33 5.30 7.45 10.54
CA ALA A 33 6.57 7.76 9.89
C ALA A 33 7.73 7.34 10.80
N GLU A 34 8.67 6.57 10.25
CA GLU A 34 9.88 6.18 10.96
C GLU A 34 11.02 7.15 10.65
N ARG A 35 11.20 7.46 9.37
CA ARG A 35 12.25 8.34 8.86
C ARG A 35 11.81 9.00 7.56
N GLY A 36 12.39 10.17 7.28
CA GLY A 36 12.22 10.87 6.01
C GLY A 36 13.55 11.10 5.33
N GLU A 37 13.56 11.00 4.01
CA GLU A 37 14.67 11.36 3.15
C GLU A 37 14.43 12.78 2.64
N PHE A 38 15.37 13.69 2.87
CA PHE A 38 15.26 15.09 2.45
C PHE A 38 16.31 15.42 1.41
N ASP A 39 15.91 16.15 0.38
CA ASP A 39 16.84 16.89 -0.46
C ASP A 39 17.29 18.11 0.32
N VAL A 40 18.53 18.07 0.82
CA VAL A 40 19.14 19.11 1.64
C VAL A 40 19.24 20.45 0.90
N ARG A 41 19.38 20.42 -0.44
CA ARG A 41 19.48 21.65 -1.25
C ARG A 41 18.12 22.33 -1.36
N ARG A 42 17.08 21.54 -1.60
CA ARG A 42 15.70 22.04 -1.79
C ARG A 42 14.89 22.11 -0.50
N HIS A 43 15.42 21.61 0.61
CA HIS A 43 14.70 21.44 1.88
C HIS A 43 13.35 20.74 1.71
N LYS A 44 13.27 19.79 0.78
CA LYS A 44 12.06 19.08 0.40
C LYS A 44 12.13 17.63 0.86
N LEU A 45 11.04 17.11 1.40
CA LEU A 45 10.91 15.67 1.67
C LEU A 45 10.76 14.93 0.33
N VAL A 46 11.70 14.03 0.05
CA VAL A 46 11.77 13.24 -1.19
C VAL A 46 11.15 11.87 -0.98
N ALA A 47 11.29 11.30 0.21
CA ALA A 47 10.61 10.05 0.54
C ALA A 47 10.33 9.93 2.03
N LEU A 48 9.35 9.09 2.35
CA LEU A 48 8.93 8.78 3.71
C LEU A 48 8.92 7.26 3.91
N HIS A 49 9.54 6.79 4.99
CA HIS A 49 9.45 5.39 5.40
C HIS A 49 8.35 5.29 6.46
N ILE A 50 7.33 4.50 6.17
CA ILE A 50 6.10 4.41 6.96
C ILE A 50 5.98 2.98 7.47
N ARG A 51 5.67 2.84 8.76
CA ARG A 51 5.23 1.58 9.35
C ARG A 51 3.71 1.59 9.46
N ASP A 52 3.02 0.68 8.77
CA ASP A 52 1.57 0.57 8.89
C ASP A 52 1.12 -0.14 10.18
N SER A 53 -0.20 -0.24 10.36
CA SER A 53 -0.83 -0.93 11.49
C SER A 53 -0.51 -2.43 11.58
N SER A 54 -0.04 -3.05 10.50
CA SER A 54 0.39 -4.45 10.49
C SER A 54 1.86 -4.63 10.88
N GLY A 55 2.60 -3.52 11.03
CA GLY A 55 4.02 -3.53 11.32
C GLY A 55 4.91 -3.61 10.07
N LEU A 56 4.32 -3.64 8.87
CA LEU A 56 5.08 -3.62 7.61
C LEU A 56 5.64 -2.21 7.36
N GLN A 57 6.90 -2.17 6.94
CA GLN A 57 7.59 -0.95 6.56
C GLN A 57 7.62 -0.80 5.04
N TYR A 58 7.24 0.36 4.55
CA TYR A 58 7.34 0.67 3.12
C TYR A 58 7.82 2.11 2.90
N LYS A 59 8.42 2.33 1.74
CA LYS A 59 8.91 3.64 1.29
C LYS A 59 7.87 4.26 0.36
N LEU A 60 7.43 5.46 0.69
CA LEU A 60 6.58 6.29 -0.15
C LEU A 60 7.40 7.44 -0.74
N ASP A 61 7.40 7.54 -2.07
CA ASP A 61 8.04 8.64 -2.79
C ASP A 61 7.18 9.91 -2.74
N THR A 62 7.71 10.96 -2.13
CA THR A 62 7.06 12.27 -1.97
C THR A 62 7.70 13.35 -2.84
N SER A 63 8.56 12.97 -3.81
CA SER A 63 9.31 13.91 -4.65
C SER A 63 8.45 14.92 -5.40
N ASP A 64 7.23 14.53 -5.79
CA ASP A 64 6.28 15.35 -6.56
C ASP A 64 4.98 15.65 -5.82
N VAL A 65 4.93 15.32 -4.52
CA VAL A 65 3.75 15.48 -3.69
C VAL A 65 3.95 16.67 -2.75
N ARG A 66 2.93 17.51 -2.53
CA ARG A 66 2.98 18.51 -1.47
C ARG A 66 2.82 17.84 -0.11
N VAL A 67 3.72 18.15 0.82
CA VAL A 67 3.75 17.55 2.16
C VAL A 67 3.64 18.65 3.21
N LYS A 68 2.64 18.54 4.08
CA LYS A 68 2.47 19.41 5.24
C LYS A 68 2.93 18.66 6.49
N ILE A 69 4.09 19.06 7.02
CA ILE A 69 4.64 18.49 8.25
C ILE A 69 4.22 19.39 9.41
N SER A 70 3.30 18.91 10.26
CA SER A 70 2.90 19.59 11.49
C SER A 70 3.65 19.01 12.70
N LYS A 71 3.41 19.55 13.91
CA LYS A 71 3.95 18.95 15.14
C LYS A 71 3.35 17.58 15.43
N GLU A 72 2.07 17.40 15.08
CA GLU A 72 1.25 16.24 15.46
C GLU A 72 1.18 15.18 14.37
N SER A 73 1.35 15.56 13.10
CA SER A 73 1.13 14.66 11.96
C SER A 73 1.89 15.09 10.71
N ILE A 74 1.95 14.19 9.74
CA ILE A 74 2.39 14.47 8.37
C ILE A 74 1.19 14.26 7.47
N ASP A 75 0.76 15.30 6.77
CA ASP A 75 -0.34 15.23 5.81
C ASP A 75 0.20 15.38 4.39
N LEU A 76 -0.04 14.37 3.58
CA LEU A 76 0.30 14.33 2.18
C LEU A 76 -0.89 14.84 1.37
N GLU A 77 -0.62 15.57 0.31
CA GLU A 77 -1.66 15.95 -0.63
C GLU A 77 -2.32 14.72 -1.26
N ILE A 78 -3.58 14.87 -1.66
CA ILE A 78 -4.40 13.85 -2.33
C ILE A 78 -3.69 13.20 -3.53
N SER A 79 -2.81 13.94 -4.20
CA SER A 79 -1.95 13.44 -5.29
C SER A 79 -1.06 12.25 -4.89
N ALA A 80 -0.88 11.99 -3.59
CA ALA A 80 -0.15 10.83 -3.06
C ALA A 80 -0.94 9.50 -3.11
N VAL A 81 -2.26 9.54 -3.28
CA VAL A 81 -3.11 8.34 -3.23
C VAL A 81 -2.67 7.27 -4.23
N PRO A 82 -2.44 7.57 -5.53
CA PRO A 82 -2.01 6.57 -6.49
C PRO A 82 -0.69 5.91 -6.09
N LYS A 83 0.30 6.71 -5.65
CA LYS A 83 1.61 6.20 -5.21
C LYS A 83 1.50 5.27 -4.01
N PHE A 84 0.61 5.57 -3.06
CA PHE A 84 0.37 4.69 -1.92
C PHE A 84 -0.25 3.35 -2.35
N PHE A 85 -1.28 3.39 -3.20
CA PHE A 85 -1.93 2.17 -3.66
C PHE A 85 -1.07 1.35 -4.61
N GLU A 86 -0.16 1.97 -5.38
CA GLU A 86 0.85 1.24 -6.17
C GLU A 86 1.74 0.35 -5.28
N VAL A 87 2.17 0.88 -4.12
CA VAL A 87 2.95 0.10 -3.15
C VAL A 87 2.11 -1.07 -2.62
N LYS A 88 0.86 -0.82 -2.23
CA LYS A 88 -0.03 -1.88 -1.72
C LYS A 88 -0.39 -2.93 -2.77
N ILE A 89 -0.64 -2.53 -4.01
CA ILE A 89 -0.86 -3.44 -5.14
C ILE A 89 0.38 -4.31 -5.39
N ARG A 90 1.58 -3.74 -5.28
CA ARG A 90 2.83 -4.52 -5.42
C ARG A 90 2.96 -5.57 -4.31
N GLU A 91 2.73 -5.18 -3.07
CA GLU A 91 2.74 -6.11 -1.92
C GLU A 91 1.75 -7.26 -2.12
N LEU A 92 0.53 -6.96 -2.56
CA LEU A 92 -0.50 -7.96 -2.84
C LEU A 92 -0.11 -8.89 -4.00
N ASN A 93 0.46 -8.36 -5.08
CA ASN A 93 0.99 -9.17 -6.18
C ASN A 93 2.06 -10.16 -5.71
N ASP A 94 2.99 -9.71 -4.87
CA ASP A 94 4.06 -10.56 -4.33
C ASP A 94 3.49 -11.65 -3.40
N ILE A 95 2.41 -11.37 -2.68
CA ILE A 95 1.67 -12.38 -1.90
C ILE A 95 1.03 -13.41 -2.82
N VAL A 96 0.25 -12.98 -3.81
CA VAL A 96 -0.43 -13.89 -4.76
C VAL A 96 0.58 -14.78 -5.48
N LYS A 97 1.70 -14.22 -5.92
CA LYS A 97 2.77 -14.97 -6.59
C LYS A 97 3.37 -16.04 -5.68
N ARG A 98 3.71 -15.68 -4.43
CA ARG A 98 4.27 -16.62 -3.45
C ARG A 98 3.30 -17.77 -3.15
N LEU A 99 2.03 -17.47 -2.92
CA LEU A 99 1.01 -18.50 -2.71
C LEU A 99 0.86 -19.40 -3.94
N GLY A 100 0.93 -18.83 -5.15
CA GLY A 100 0.90 -19.59 -6.40
C GLY A 100 2.11 -20.49 -6.62
N ASP A 101 3.30 -20.08 -6.15
CA ASP A 101 4.51 -20.92 -6.14
C ASP A 101 4.37 -22.05 -5.10
N GLU A 102 3.84 -21.76 -3.91
CA GLU A 102 3.57 -22.78 -2.88
C GLU A 102 2.55 -23.82 -3.33
N ARG A 103 1.47 -23.40 -3.99
CA ARG A 103 0.45 -24.30 -4.56
C ARG A 103 1.07 -25.27 -5.56
N ARG A 104 1.85 -24.76 -6.51
CA ARG A 104 2.55 -25.59 -7.52
C ARG A 104 3.51 -26.58 -6.88
N ASN A 105 4.25 -26.15 -5.85
CA ASN A 105 5.16 -27.04 -5.12
C ASN A 105 4.41 -28.19 -4.40
N ILE A 106 3.21 -27.93 -3.89
CA ILE A 106 2.36 -28.96 -3.26
C ILE A 106 1.88 -29.95 -4.33
N GLU A 107 1.38 -29.46 -5.46
CA GLU A 107 0.91 -30.31 -6.58
C GLU A 107 2.04 -31.18 -7.15
N ASP A 108 3.23 -30.61 -7.34
CA ASP A 108 4.41 -31.35 -7.77
C ASP A 108 4.84 -32.40 -6.74
N SER A 109 4.67 -32.11 -5.44
CA SER A 109 4.95 -33.07 -4.38
C SER A 109 3.99 -34.27 -4.43
N TYR A 110 2.69 -34.02 -4.66
CA TYR A 110 1.71 -35.09 -4.85
C TYR A 110 2.03 -35.92 -6.08
N ARG A 111 2.30 -35.29 -7.23
CA ARG A 111 2.65 -36.01 -8.48
C ARG A 111 3.87 -36.91 -8.31
N LYS A 112 4.95 -36.40 -7.71
CA LYS A 112 6.17 -37.20 -7.43
C LYS A 112 5.88 -38.36 -6.48
N LEU A 113 5.02 -38.14 -5.49
CA LEU A 113 4.64 -39.18 -4.54
C LEU A 113 3.82 -40.29 -5.21
N GLU A 114 2.88 -39.94 -6.09
CA GLU A 114 2.10 -40.88 -6.89
C GLU A 114 2.99 -41.66 -7.87
N GLU A 115 3.89 -40.99 -8.60
CA GLU A 115 4.84 -41.64 -9.51
C GLU A 115 5.75 -42.64 -8.77
N ALA A 116 6.22 -42.28 -7.58
CA ALA A 116 7.05 -43.16 -6.76
C ALA A 116 6.28 -44.41 -6.29
N LEU A 117 5.01 -44.24 -5.91
CA LEU A 117 4.14 -45.35 -5.54
C LEU A 117 3.91 -46.30 -6.73
N ILE A 118 3.59 -45.74 -7.91
CA ILE A 118 3.35 -46.51 -9.14
C ILE A 118 4.60 -47.30 -9.56
N ARG A 119 5.79 -46.69 -9.45
CA ARG A 119 7.07 -47.36 -9.74
C ARG A 119 7.47 -48.38 -8.68
N GLY A 120 6.73 -48.49 -7.58
CA GLY A 120 7.05 -49.36 -6.46
C GLY A 120 8.33 -48.96 -5.71
N SER A 121 8.80 -47.72 -5.89
CA SER A 121 10.05 -47.24 -5.28
C SER A 121 9.90 -46.85 -3.81
N ILE A 122 8.66 -46.80 -3.31
CA ILE A 122 8.32 -46.51 -1.92
C ILE A 122 7.30 -47.51 -1.39
N SER A 123 7.35 -47.80 -0.09
CA SER A 123 6.34 -48.61 0.58
C SER A 123 5.06 -47.80 0.84
N MET A 124 3.93 -48.51 1.00
CA MET A 124 2.64 -47.89 1.32
C MET A 124 2.69 -47.05 2.61
N GLN A 125 3.48 -47.47 3.59
CA GLN A 125 3.64 -46.72 4.85
C GLN A 125 4.34 -45.38 4.63
N ILE A 126 5.41 -45.35 3.83
CA ILE A 126 6.14 -44.11 3.48
C ILE A 126 5.24 -43.19 2.65
N TYR A 127 4.41 -43.77 1.78
CA TYR A 127 3.43 -43.02 1.00
C TYR A 127 2.44 -42.29 1.89
N GLU A 128 1.79 -42.98 2.84
CA GLU A 128 0.82 -42.37 3.76
C GLU A 128 1.45 -41.26 4.64
N ASP A 129 2.66 -41.49 5.17
CA ASP A 129 3.35 -40.48 5.98
C ASP A 129 3.77 -39.26 5.17
N SER A 130 4.14 -39.44 3.90
CA SER A 130 4.48 -38.34 3.00
C SER A 130 3.22 -37.57 2.58
N LYS A 131 2.12 -38.27 2.30
CA LYS A 131 0.82 -37.69 2.00
C LYS A 131 0.31 -36.82 3.14
N LYS A 132 0.40 -37.28 4.39
CA LYS A 132 0.07 -36.47 5.59
C LYS A 132 0.88 -35.18 5.67
N ARG A 133 2.19 -35.25 5.40
CA ARG A 133 3.06 -34.05 5.39
C ARG A 133 2.68 -33.06 4.30
N ILE A 134 2.28 -33.53 3.12
CA ILE A 134 1.81 -32.66 2.04
C ILE A 134 0.46 -32.02 2.42
N ALA A 135 -0.47 -32.78 2.99
CA ALA A 135 -1.75 -32.25 3.49
C ALA A 135 -1.58 -31.20 4.60
N GLU A 136 -0.57 -31.34 5.46
CA GLU A 136 -0.23 -30.33 6.47
C GLU A 136 0.23 -29.01 5.82
N LYS A 137 1.01 -29.08 4.72
CA LYS A 137 1.41 -27.90 3.94
C LYS A 137 0.22 -27.25 3.26
N GLU A 138 -0.70 -28.05 2.71
CA GLU A 138 -1.94 -27.58 2.09
C GLU A 138 -2.82 -26.82 3.11
N LYS A 139 -2.95 -27.35 4.33
CA LYS A 139 -3.65 -26.65 5.42
C LYS A 139 -3.03 -25.29 5.74
N ARG A 140 -1.70 -25.18 5.73
CA ARG A 140 -0.98 -23.90 5.94
C ARG A 140 -1.17 -22.94 4.78
N LEU A 141 -1.18 -23.44 3.55
CA LEU A 141 -1.48 -22.64 2.35
C LEU A 141 -2.89 -22.04 2.45
N ILE A 142 -3.90 -22.84 2.80
CA ILE A 142 -5.29 -22.38 2.98
C ILE A 142 -5.36 -21.30 4.07
N ALA A 143 -4.66 -21.46 5.18
CA ALA A 143 -4.59 -20.44 6.22
C ALA A 143 -4.01 -19.11 5.70
N SER A 144 -2.91 -19.19 4.93
CA SER A 144 -2.24 -18.02 4.34
C SER A 144 -3.12 -17.35 3.28
N CYS A 145 -3.88 -18.14 2.51
CA CYS A 145 -4.88 -17.68 1.57
C CYS A 145 -6.01 -16.88 2.24
N MET A 146 -6.55 -17.38 3.36
CA MET A 146 -7.57 -16.66 4.13
C MET A 146 -7.04 -15.33 4.68
N GLU A 147 -5.80 -15.29 5.14
CA GLU A 147 -5.17 -14.04 5.60
C GLU A 147 -4.95 -13.04 4.46
N ALA A 148 -4.52 -13.53 3.30
CA ALA A 148 -4.41 -12.71 2.10
C ALA A 148 -5.78 -12.14 1.70
N GLU A 149 -6.85 -12.95 1.65
CA GLU A 149 -8.19 -12.49 1.29
C GLU A 149 -8.69 -11.40 2.27
N ARG A 150 -8.45 -11.55 3.57
CA ARG A 150 -8.78 -10.50 4.56
C ARG A 150 -8.04 -9.19 4.28
N SER A 151 -6.78 -9.27 3.83
CA SER A 151 -5.99 -8.10 3.47
C SER A 151 -6.56 -7.39 2.23
N PHE A 152 -6.97 -8.15 1.21
CA PHE A 152 -7.67 -7.62 0.04
C PHE A 152 -8.99 -6.91 0.42
N VAL A 153 -9.81 -7.54 1.27
CA VAL A 153 -11.08 -6.97 1.73
C VAL A 153 -10.85 -5.66 2.47
N LYS A 154 -9.87 -5.60 3.38
CA LYS A 154 -9.54 -4.38 4.12
C LYS A 154 -9.14 -3.23 3.19
N ILE A 155 -8.29 -3.50 2.20
CA ILE A 155 -7.87 -2.49 1.22
C ILE A 155 -9.06 -2.01 0.37
N ASN A 156 -9.97 -2.92 0.02
CA ASN A 156 -11.20 -2.57 -0.70
C ASN A 156 -12.12 -1.68 0.14
N ASP A 157 -12.28 -1.97 1.43
CA ASP A 157 -13.08 -1.15 2.34
C ASP A 157 -12.47 0.25 2.52
N ASP A 158 -11.14 0.36 2.64
CA ASP A 158 -10.43 1.63 2.72
C ASP A 158 -10.58 2.45 1.41
N LEU A 159 -10.55 1.79 0.24
CA LEU A 159 -10.84 2.42 -1.06
C LEU A 159 -12.28 2.93 -1.16
N LYS A 160 -13.27 2.16 -0.69
CA LYS A 160 -14.68 2.56 -0.71
C LYS A 160 -14.94 3.76 0.20
N ARG A 161 -14.34 3.78 1.40
CA ARG A 161 -14.41 4.95 2.30
C ARG A 161 -13.81 6.18 1.62
N LEU A 162 -12.61 6.03 1.05
CA LEU A 162 -11.96 7.12 0.33
C LEU A 162 -12.80 7.59 -0.86
N LEU A 163 -13.44 6.68 -1.60
CA LEU A 163 -14.32 7.05 -2.71
C LEU A 163 -15.51 7.87 -2.23
N GLY A 164 -16.19 7.44 -1.16
CA GLY A 164 -17.33 8.18 -0.60
C GLY A 164 -16.95 9.56 -0.08
N ASP A 165 -15.79 9.65 0.59
CA ASP A 165 -15.19 10.89 1.06
C ASP A 165 -14.89 11.88 -0.08
N VAL A 166 -14.41 11.35 -1.21
CA VAL A 166 -14.08 12.10 -2.42
C VAL A 166 -15.32 12.55 -3.17
N GLU A 167 -16.32 11.67 -3.29
CA GLU A 167 -17.60 12.01 -3.92
C GLU A 167 -18.34 13.07 -3.12
N SER A 168 -18.39 12.96 -1.79
CA SER A 168 -19.01 13.97 -0.93
C SER A 168 -18.35 15.35 -1.06
N LYS A 169 -17.01 15.42 -1.04
CA LYS A 169 -16.29 16.69 -1.25
C LYS A 169 -16.48 17.26 -2.65
N ARG A 170 -16.50 16.39 -3.67
CA ARG A 170 -16.75 16.80 -5.06
C ARG A 170 -18.15 17.39 -5.20
N GLU A 171 -19.17 16.70 -4.70
CA GLU A 171 -20.56 17.15 -4.76
C GLU A 171 -20.77 18.47 -4.03
N ALA A 172 -20.11 18.69 -2.89
CA ALA A 172 -20.15 19.97 -2.18
C ALA A 172 -19.56 21.12 -3.03
N LEU A 173 -18.43 20.89 -3.70
CA LEU A 173 -17.83 21.88 -4.60
C LEU A 173 -18.64 22.09 -5.88
N GLU A 174 -19.23 21.05 -6.44
CA GLU A 174 -20.13 21.15 -7.60
C GLU A 174 -21.40 21.93 -7.25
N ALA A 175 -22.02 21.65 -6.09
CA ALA A 175 -23.16 22.41 -5.60
C ALA A 175 -22.78 23.88 -5.36
N LYS A 176 -21.61 24.14 -4.76
CA LYS A 176 -21.11 25.51 -4.59
C LYS A 176 -20.92 26.20 -5.95
N ARG A 177 -20.34 25.53 -6.94
CA ARG A 177 -20.14 26.04 -8.31
C ARG A 177 -21.44 26.42 -9.02
N LEU A 178 -22.53 25.71 -8.72
CA LEU A 178 -23.85 25.99 -9.28
C LEU A 178 -24.53 27.19 -8.61
N LEU A 179 -24.27 27.39 -7.31
CA LEU A 179 -24.88 28.45 -6.50
C LEU A 179 -24.05 29.75 -6.48
N ASP A 180 -22.73 29.63 -6.59
CA ASP A 180 -21.74 30.72 -6.50
C ASP A 180 -20.51 30.42 -7.40
N ARG A 181 -19.67 31.42 -7.63
CA ARG A 181 -18.39 31.19 -8.33
C ARG A 181 -17.39 30.52 -7.38
N LEU A 182 -16.79 29.43 -7.84
CA LEU A 182 -15.61 28.87 -7.19
C LEU A 182 -14.43 29.84 -7.34
N ASP A 183 -13.58 29.90 -6.32
CA ASP A 183 -12.27 30.51 -6.48
C ASP A 183 -11.30 29.55 -7.22
N ARG A 184 -10.11 30.05 -7.60
CA ARG A 184 -9.14 29.25 -8.35
C ARG A 184 -8.67 28.01 -7.58
N ASP A 185 -8.53 28.11 -6.26
CA ASP A 185 -8.04 27.01 -5.44
C ASP A 185 -9.11 25.91 -5.33
N GLU A 186 -10.38 26.29 -5.28
CA GLU A 186 -11.53 25.39 -5.30
C GLU A 186 -11.75 24.73 -6.67
N GLU A 187 -11.54 25.46 -7.77
CA GLU A 187 -11.54 24.88 -9.13
C GLU A 187 -10.44 23.83 -9.29
N ASP A 188 -9.22 24.13 -8.84
CA ASP A 188 -8.10 23.20 -8.84
C ASP A 188 -8.38 21.97 -7.94
N MET A 189 -8.98 22.18 -6.77
CA MET A 189 -9.39 21.08 -5.89
C MET A 189 -10.44 20.18 -6.55
N LEU A 190 -11.45 20.76 -7.20
CA LEU A 190 -12.47 20.01 -7.91
C LEU A 190 -11.86 19.15 -9.02
N ALA A 191 -10.95 19.71 -9.83
CA ALA A 191 -10.24 18.97 -10.86
C ALA A 191 -9.42 17.80 -10.27
N ASN A 192 -8.74 18.03 -9.14
CA ASN A 192 -7.98 16.99 -8.43
C ASN A 192 -8.88 15.87 -7.89
N LEU A 193 -10.07 16.19 -7.37
CA LEU A 193 -11.03 15.19 -6.88
C LEU A 193 -11.60 14.34 -8.02
N ILE A 194 -11.86 14.94 -9.19
CA ILE A 194 -12.30 14.19 -10.39
C ILE A 194 -11.22 13.21 -10.87
N ALA A 195 -9.96 13.67 -10.94
CA ALA A 195 -8.83 12.83 -11.32
C ALA A 195 -8.63 11.69 -10.30
N LEU A 196 -8.70 12.01 -9.00
CA LEU A 196 -8.59 11.04 -7.94
C LEU A 196 -9.70 9.97 -8.00
N ARG A 197 -10.95 10.36 -8.22
CA ARG A 197 -12.07 9.42 -8.37
C ARG A 197 -11.79 8.41 -9.47
N THR A 198 -11.30 8.89 -10.61
CA THR A 198 -10.91 8.04 -11.75
C THR A 198 -9.79 7.06 -11.35
N ASN A 199 -8.78 7.55 -10.63
CA ASN A 199 -7.70 6.70 -10.13
C ASN A 199 -8.19 5.65 -9.15
N ILE A 200 -9.07 6.01 -8.21
CA ILE A 200 -9.66 5.07 -7.23
C ILE A 200 -10.42 3.95 -7.96
N MET A 201 -11.23 4.29 -8.96
CA MET A 201 -11.95 3.29 -9.77
C MET A 201 -11.00 2.34 -10.51
N SER A 202 -9.90 2.86 -11.07
CA SER A 202 -8.87 2.02 -11.70
C SER A 202 -8.18 1.10 -10.70
N ILE A 203 -7.84 1.61 -9.52
CA ILE A 203 -7.24 0.83 -8.43
C ILE A 203 -8.18 -0.28 -7.96
N GLU A 204 -9.48 0.00 -7.83
CA GLU A 204 -10.49 -0.99 -7.47
C GLU A 204 -10.57 -2.13 -8.50
N GLN A 205 -10.53 -1.82 -9.80
CA GLN A 205 -10.49 -2.83 -10.86
C GLN A 205 -9.24 -3.71 -10.80
N MET A 206 -8.07 -3.11 -10.55
CA MET A 206 -6.82 -3.85 -10.36
C MET A 206 -6.91 -4.76 -9.13
N LEU A 207 -7.43 -4.26 -8.01
CA LEU A 207 -7.60 -5.01 -6.77
C LEU A 207 -8.54 -6.21 -6.96
N ASN A 208 -9.66 -6.02 -7.64
CA ASN A 208 -10.61 -7.10 -7.95
C ASN A 208 -9.98 -8.16 -8.86
N THR A 209 -9.15 -7.76 -9.82
CA THR A 209 -8.42 -8.70 -10.69
C THR A 209 -7.46 -9.57 -9.87
N LEU A 210 -6.69 -8.95 -8.97
CA LEU A 210 -5.77 -9.67 -8.09
C LEU A 210 -6.50 -10.58 -7.10
N LEU A 211 -7.66 -10.17 -6.60
CA LEU A 211 -8.49 -11.01 -5.74
C LEU A 211 -9.00 -12.25 -6.49
N LEU A 212 -9.39 -12.10 -7.76
CA LEU A 212 -9.75 -13.25 -8.60
C LEU A 212 -8.56 -14.19 -8.80
N GLN A 213 -7.36 -13.65 -9.05
CA GLN A 213 -6.13 -14.45 -9.16
C GLN A 213 -5.82 -15.20 -7.86
N LEU A 214 -5.96 -14.55 -6.71
CA LEU A 214 -5.80 -15.20 -5.41
C LEU A 214 -6.77 -16.39 -5.27
N ARG A 215 -8.04 -16.20 -5.64
CA ARG A 215 -9.06 -17.27 -5.57
C ARG A 215 -8.78 -18.45 -6.50
N LEU A 216 -8.05 -18.23 -7.60
CA LEU A 216 -7.59 -19.32 -8.47
C LEU A 216 -6.43 -20.13 -7.87
N VAL A 217 -5.68 -19.54 -6.93
CA VAL A 217 -4.52 -20.19 -6.29
C VAL A 217 -4.92 -21.07 -5.10
N CYS A 218 -5.96 -20.70 -4.35
CA CYS A 218 -6.19 -21.17 -2.98
C CYS A 218 -6.91 -22.53 -2.80
#